data_AF-A0A542MX56-F1
#
_entry.id   AF-A0A542MX56-F1
#
_cell.length_a   1.000
_cell.length_b   1.000
_cell.length_c   1.000
_cell.angle_alpha   90.00
_cell.angle_beta   90.00
_cell.angle_gamma   90.00
#
_symmetry.space_group_name_H-M   'P 1'
#
loop_
_entity.id
_entity.type
_entity.pdbx_description
1 polymer ?
#
loop_
_entity_poly.entity_id
_entity_poly.type
_entity_poly.pdbx_seq_one_letter_code
_entity_poly.pdbx_strand_id
1 'polypeptide(L)'
;MSNTPEPDDTPQGPSYEGRVLPRPADEVVDQGAGFDVATMVSRRRVLTLLGLGVGAATLAACAATTDSSASSTSAATTESTPTTEATDSTTTTTAAAGEIPEETNGPYPADGANGVNVLEESGIVRSDIRSSLDGGTTAEGVPLTFTFSVTDIAGGDVPFEGAAVYVWHCDAQGLYSMYSEGVEDETFLRGIQVVDANGEATFQTIVPGCYTGRWTHIHFEVYPDVASATDVANVIATSQVAFPEEMLNAVYELDAYSGSAQNLAQIGSLANDNVFSDGTELQMGTFSGDTSSRYVGTLAVGVDTDTAPGVSAGAGGAGGGQPPSGGGPGNRSPGN
;
A
#
# COMPACT_ATOMS: atom_id res chain seq x y z
N MET A 1 -22.75 6.64 -25.58
CA MET A 1 -21.97 6.39 -26.80
C MET A 1 -20.59 6.04 -26.30
N SER A 2 -20.27 4.75 -26.22
CA SER A 2 -19.01 4.27 -25.67
C SER A 2 -17.87 4.63 -26.62
N ASN A 3 -16.86 5.34 -26.11
CA ASN A 3 -15.64 5.65 -26.87
C ASN A 3 -14.68 4.46 -26.83
N THR A 4 -15.14 3.28 -27.30
CA THR A 4 -14.26 2.12 -27.45
C THR A 4 -13.45 2.29 -28.73
N PRO A 5 -12.12 2.21 -28.69
CA PRO A 5 -11.31 2.26 -29.91
C PRO A 5 -11.67 1.11 -30.85
N GLU A 6 -12.04 1.44 -32.09
CA GLU A 6 -12.37 0.44 -33.12
C GLU A 6 -11.10 -0.04 -33.85
N PRO A 7 -10.98 -1.34 -34.16
CA PRO A 7 -9.84 -1.88 -34.90
C PRO A 7 -9.92 -1.60 -36.41
N ASP A 8 -8.76 -1.52 -37.06
CA ASP A 8 -8.60 -1.44 -38.50
C ASP A 8 -8.61 -2.84 -39.13
N ASP A 9 -9.49 -3.07 -40.12
CA ASP A 9 -9.53 -4.33 -40.87
C ASP A 9 -8.38 -4.44 -41.87
N THR A 10 -7.54 -5.47 -41.71
CA THR A 10 -6.43 -5.77 -42.62
C THR A 10 -6.58 -7.15 -43.27
N PRO A 11 -5.88 -7.43 -44.38
CA PRO A 11 -5.90 -8.76 -45.02
C PRO A 11 -5.43 -9.91 -44.12
N GLN A 12 -4.80 -9.60 -42.98
CA GLN A 12 -4.29 -10.56 -42.00
C GLN A 12 -5.22 -10.72 -40.79
N GLY A 13 -6.31 -9.93 -40.71
CA GLY A 13 -7.27 -9.90 -39.59
C GLY A 13 -7.49 -8.46 -39.06
N PRO A 14 -8.47 -8.26 -38.16
CA PRO A 14 -8.66 -6.98 -37.48
C PRO A 14 -7.42 -6.65 -36.66
N SER A 15 -7.00 -5.39 -36.70
CA SER A 15 -5.73 -4.93 -36.14
C SER A 15 -5.88 -3.61 -35.41
N TYR A 16 -5.04 -3.35 -34.42
CA TYR A 16 -5.02 -2.06 -33.70
C TYR A 16 -3.58 -1.58 -33.56
N GLU A 17 -3.32 -0.31 -33.92
CA GLU A 17 -1.97 0.28 -33.97
C GLU A 17 -0.96 -0.59 -34.76
N GLY A 18 -1.38 -1.16 -35.89
CA GLY A 18 -0.54 -1.96 -36.79
C GLY A 18 -0.27 -3.40 -36.33
N ARG A 19 -0.99 -3.92 -35.35
CA ARG A 19 -0.87 -5.31 -34.84
C ARG A 19 -2.19 -6.07 -34.97
N VAL A 20 -2.15 -7.29 -35.50
CA VAL A 20 -3.33 -8.15 -35.62
C VAL A 20 -3.82 -8.58 -34.22
N LEU A 21 -5.12 -8.51 -34.00
CA LEU A 21 -5.75 -8.90 -32.73
C LEU A 21 -5.63 -10.42 -32.50
N PRO A 22 -5.14 -10.86 -31.33
CA PRO A 22 -5.09 -12.28 -30.97
C PRO A 22 -6.47 -12.95 -30.92
N ARG A 23 -7.51 -12.19 -30.55
CA ARG A 23 -8.91 -12.63 -30.50
C ARG A 23 -9.76 -11.72 -31.39
N PRO A 24 -9.94 -12.07 -32.67
CA PRO A 24 -10.64 -11.24 -33.66
C PRO A 24 -12.12 -10.96 -33.37
N ALA A 25 -12.72 -11.71 -32.44
CA ALA A 25 -14.13 -11.57 -32.07
C ALA A 25 -14.35 -10.68 -30.84
N ASP A 26 -13.28 -10.33 -30.12
CA ASP A 26 -13.34 -9.58 -28.87
C ASP A 26 -12.99 -8.10 -29.13
N GLU A 27 -13.49 -7.19 -28.29
CA GLU A 27 -13.13 -5.77 -28.36
C GLU A 27 -11.63 -5.57 -28.09
N VAL A 28 -11.08 -4.42 -28.51
CA VAL A 28 -9.65 -4.11 -28.31
C VAL A 28 -9.27 -4.14 -26.83
N VAL A 29 -10.21 -3.81 -25.94
CA VAL A 29 -10.03 -3.77 -24.47
C VAL A 29 -10.14 -5.15 -23.80
N ASP A 30 -10.56 -6.19 -24.52
CA ASP A 30 -10.80 -7.55 -23.97
C ASP A 30 -9.88 -8.61 -24.60
N GLN A 31 -8.74 -8.17 -25.15
CA GLN A 31 -7.72 -9.05 -25.73
C GLN A 31 -6.88 -9.77 -24.66
N GLY A 32 -7.07 -9.42 -23.39
CA GLY A 32 -6.40 -9.98 -22.22
C GLY A 32 -5.01 -9.38 -21.95
N ALA A 33 -4.54 -9.53 -20.71
CA ALA A 33 -3.34 -8.87 -20.16
C ALA A 33 -2.06 -9.01 -21.02
N GLY A 34 -1.92 -10.09 -21.81
CA GLY A 34 -0.77 -10.26 -22.71
C GLY A 34 -0.73 -9.23 -23.86
N PHE A 35 -1.89 -8.78 -24.35
CA PHE A 35 -1.99 -7.73 -25.36
C PHE A 35 -1.75 -6.34 -24.76
N ASP A 36 -2.22 -6.11 -23.54
CA ASP A 36 -2.07 -4.84 -22.81
C ASP A 36 -0.61 -4.59 -22.40
N VAL A 37 0.09 -5.62 -21.92
CA VAL A 37 1.52 -5.55 -21.58
C VAL A 37 2.37 -5.22 -22.81
N ALA A 38 2.07 -5.82 -23.98
CA ALA A 38 2.80 -5.53 -25.21
C ALA A 38 2.57 -4.10 -25.73
N THR A 39 1.37 -3.54 -25.49
CA THR A 39 1.02 -2.15 -25.84
C THR A 39 1.79 -1.14 -24.98
N MET A 40 2.02 -1.45 -23.70
CA MET A 40 2.84 -0.62 -22.81
C MET A 40 4.35 -0.64 -23.16
N VAL A 41 4.87 -1.75 -23.70
CA VAL A 41 6.28 -1.87 -24.09
C VAL A 41 6.64 -1.02 -25.33
N SER A 42 5.67 -0.74 -26.23
CA SER A 42 5.93 0.07 -27.44
C SER A 42 6.09 1.55 -27.11
N ARG A 43 5.29 2.08 -26.18
CA ARG A 43 5.33 3.49 -25.74
C ARG A 43 6.61 3.82 -24.98
N ARG A 44 7.20 2.84 -24.29
CA ARG A 44 8.47 2.95 -23.54
C ARG A 44 9.71 3.13 -24.43
N ARG A 45 9.63 2.87 -25.74
CA ARG A 45 10.76 3.04 -26.69
C ARG A 45 10.86 4.43 -27.32
N VAL A 46 9.86 5.29 -27.16
CA VAL A 46 9.87 6.64 -27.76
C VAL A 46 10.47 7.70 -26.82
N LEU A 47 10.50 7.46 -25.51
CA LEU A 47 10.96 8.45 -24.51
C LEU A 47 12.42 8.31 -24.07
N THR A 48 13.17 7.31 -24.58
CA THR A 48 14.57 7.05 -24.18
C THR A 48 15.63 7.89 -24.93
N LEU A 49 15.23 8.92 -25.69
CA LEU A 49 16.15 9.68 -26.56
C LEU A 49 16.47 11.13 -26.11
N LEU A 50 16.04 11.62 -24.93
CA LEU A 50 16.12 13.07 -24.64
C LEU A 50 16.61 13.51 -23.25
N GLY A 51 17.41 12.72 -22.51
CA GLY A 51 17.83 13.16 -21.15
C GLY A 51 19.23 12.77 -20.71
N LEU A 52 20.28 13.35 -21.31
CA LEU A 52 21.66 13.34 -20.76
C LEU A 52 22.06 14.78 -20.42
N GLY A 53 22.29 15.10 -19.14
CA GLY A 53 22.81 16.43 -18.79
C GLY A 53 23.00 16.77 -17.30
N VAL A 54 24.18 16.40 -16.75
CA VAL A 54 25.09 17.18 -15.85
C VAL A 54 24.57 17.79 -14.54
N GLY A 55 25.22 17.46 -13.42
CA GLY A 55 25.49 18.44 -12.34
C GLY A 55 25.73 17.89 -10.94
N ALA A 56 26.99 17.70 -10.55
CA ALA A 56 27.42 17.42 -9.18
C ALA A 56 27.81 18.71 -8.43
N ALA A 57 27.42 18.84 -7.16
CA ALA A 57 28.09 19.73 -6.20
C ALA A 57 27.87 19.24 -4.76
N THR A 58 28.97 18.94 -4.08
CA THR A 58 29.07 18.59 -2.66
C THR A 58 29.27 19.83 -1.81
N LEU A 59 28.68 19.88 -0.61
CA LEU A 59 29.17 20.74 0.47
C LEU A 59 28.85 20.13 1.84
N ALA A 60 29.89 19.92 2.63
CA ALA A 60 29.87 19.43 4.00
C ALA A 60 29.91 20.61 4.99
N ALA A 61 29.40 20.39 6.21
CA ALA A 61 30.19 20.39 7.47
C ALA A 61 29.51 21.06 8.70
N CYS A 62 29.68 20.34 9.83
CA CYS A 62 29.75 20.74 11.26
C CYS A 62 28.45 21.21 11.95
N ALA A 63 27.89 20.57 12.98
CA ALA A 63 28.34 19.87 14.21
C ALA A 63 28.70 20.78 15.42
N ALA A 64 28.34 20.27 16.62
CA ALA A 64 28.59 20.71 18.01
C ALA A 64 27.43 21.52 18.66
N THR A 65 27.00 21.30 19.92
CA THR A 65 27.46 20.44 21.02
C THR A 65 26.40 20.41 22.13
N THR A 66 26.42 19.31 22.86
CA THR A 66 25.77 18.95 24.14
C THR A 66 26.05 19.93 25.29
N ASP A 67 25.13 20.07 26.24
CA ASP A 67 25.51 20.11 27.66
C ASP A 67 24.35 19.66 28.59
N SER A 68 24.70 18.88 29.61
CA SER A 68 23.79 18.25 30.57
C SER A 68 23.99 18.81 31.98
N SER A 69 22.88 18.95 32.70
CA SER A 69 22.67 18.67 34.14
C SER A 69 23.55 19.34 35.22
N ALA A 70 22.93 20.06 36.16
CA ALA A 70 22.52 19.51 37.48
C ALA A 70 22.36 20.57 38.60
N SER A 71 21.15 20.57 39.17
CA SER A 71 20.64 20.85 40.54
C SER A 71 21.50 21.48 41.67
N SER A 72 20.82 22.25 42.53
CA SER A 72 20.65 21.92 43.97
C SER A 72 19.60 22.78 44.74
N THR A 73 18.63 22.07 45.33
CA THR A 73 17.96 22.19 46.66
C THR A 73 17.35 23.50 47.20
N SER A 74 16.07 23.43 47.61
CA SER A 74 15.68 23.35 49.05
C SER A 74 14.18 23.06 49.26
N ALA A 75 13.91 22.42 50.40
CA ALA A 75 12.69 21.73 50.82
C ALA A 75 11.60 22.62 51.42
N ALA A 76 10.34 22.12 51.44
CA ALA A 76 9.45 22.18 52.62
C ALA A 76 8.14 21.37 52.45
N THR A 77 7.93 20.45 53.41
CA THR A 77 6.69 20.03 54.09
C THR A 77 5.46 19.48 53.34
N THR A 78 5.04 18.33 53.89
CA THR A 78 3.92 17.43 53.64
C THR A 78 2.54 17.99 53.97
N GLU A 79 1.55 17.74 53.11
CA GLU A 79 0.15 17.61 53.50
C GLU A 79 -0.52 16.52 52.63
N SER A 80 -1.09 15.52 53.29
CA SER A 80 -1.67 14.33 52.68
C SER A 80 -3.07 14.61 52.15
N THR A 81 -3.27 14.37 50.85
CA THR A 81 -4.59 14.35 50.20
C THR A 81 -4.77 12.96 49.59
N PRO A 82 -5.94 12.30 49.70
CA PRO A 82 -6.12 10.97 49.12
C PRO A 82 -6.22 11.11 47.59
N THR A 83 -5.15 10.74 46.89
CA THR A 83 -5.15 10.62 45.44
C THR A 83 -5.77 9.28 45.09
N THR A 84 -6.89 9.33 44.36
CA THR A 84 -7.47 8.21 43.63
C THR A 84 -6.35 7.48 42.90
N GLU A 85 -6.19 6.18 43.18
CA GLU A 85 -5.31 5.31 42.40
C GLU A 85 -5.73 5.42 40.93
N ALA A 86 -4.94 6.13 40.14
CA ALA A 86 -4.90 5.92 38.72
C ALA A 86 -4.41 4.48 38.57
N THR A 87 -5.32 3.59 38.17
CA THR A 87 -4.93 2.30 37.62
C THR A 87 -4.03 2.62 36.44
N ASP A 88 -2.73 2.45 36.64
CA ASP A 88 -1.73 2.39 35.58
C ASP A 88 -2.15 1.20 34.72
N SER A 89 -2.92 1.49 33.68
CA SER A 89 -3.31 0.50 32.69
C SER A 89 -2.06 0.33 31.86
N THR A 90 -1.18 -0.57 32.31
CA THR A 90 -0.06 -1.04 31.51
C THR A 90 -0.67 -1.65 30.26
N THR A 91 -0.75 -0.87 29.18
CA THR A 91 -1.08 -1.37 27.86
C THR A 91 0.09 -2.29 27.51
N THR A 92 -0.10 -3.58 27.69
CA THR A 92 0.85 -4.57 27.18
C THR A 92 0.74 -4.48 25.66
N THR A 93 1.69 -3.80 25.01
CA THR A 93 1.85 -3.86 23.56
C THR A 93 1.89 -5.34 23.19
N THR A 94 0.94 -5.78 22.36
CA THR A 94 0.95 -7.15 21.86
C THR A 94 2.12 -7.28 20.90
N ALA A 95 3.22 -7.86 21.36
CA ALA A 95 4.35 -8.18 20.51
C ALA A 95 3.91 -9.11 19.37
N ALA A 96 4.47 -8.91 18.19
CA ALA A 96 4.18 -9.75 17.03
C ALA A 96 4.58 -11.21 17.29
N ALA A 97 3.76 -12.15 16.81
CA ALA A 97 4.03 -13.59 16.95
C ALA A 97 5.06 -14.12 15.93
N GLY A 98 5.46 -13.29 14.97
CA GLY A 98 6.42 -13.58 13.91
C GLY A 98 6.53 -12.40 12.94
N GLU A 99 7.40 -12.56 11.95
CA GLU A 99 7.55 -11.61 10.84
C GLU A 99 6.27 -11.56 10.01
N ILE A 100 5.83 -10.34 9.67
CA ILE A 100 4.65 -10.13 8.83
C ILE A 100 4.88 -10.73 7.44
N PRO A 101 3.93 -11.51 6.88
CA PRO A 101 4.04 -12.01 5.53
C PRO A 101 4.13 -10.87 4.51
N GLU A 102 5.09 -10.99 3.59
CA GLU A 102 5.27 -10.07 2.47
C GLU A 102 4.21 -10.28 1.40
N GLU A 103 3.47 -9.23 1.06
CA GLU A 103 2.42 -9.25 0.05
C GLU A 103 2.70 -8.29 -1.09
N THR A 104 1.91 -8.44 -2.17
CA THR A 104 1.86 -7.42 -3.21
C THR A 104 1.29 -6.10 -2.66
N ASN A 105 1.91 -4.98 -3.03
CA ASN A 105 1.33 -3.64 -2.90
C ASN A 105 0.15 -3.41 -3.87
N GLY A 106 -0.12 -4.34 -4.78
CA GLY A 106 -1.22 -4.24 -5.73
C GLY A 106 -1.05 -3.09 -6.73
N PRO A 107 -2.10 -2.77 -7.49
CA PRO A 107 -2.01 -1.78 -8.57
C PRO A 107 -2.23 -0.32 -8.11
N TYR A 108 -2.66 -0.10 -6.86
CA TYR A 108 -3.07 1.24 -6.37
C TYR A 108 -2.20 1.88 -5.26
N PRO A 109 -0.90 1.56 -5.11
CA PRO A 109 -0.03 2.30 -4.21
C PRO A 109 0.35 3.63 -4.85
N ALA A 110 0.08 4.74 -4.15
CA ALA A 110 0.55 6.08 -4.52
C ALA A 110 1.95 6.35 -3.93
N ASP A 111 2.88 5.41 -4.06
CA ASP A 111 4.25 5.38 -3.54
C ASP A 111 5.32 5.70 -4.61
N GLY A 112 4.88 6.02 -5.83
CA GLY A 112 5.72 6.23 -7.00
C GLY A 112 5.90 5.00 -7.90
N ALA A 113 5.59 3.78 -7.44
CA ALA A 113 5.81 2.55 -8.21
C ALA A 113 4.99 2.51 -9.52
N ASN A 114 3.79 3.10 -9.48
CA ASN A 114 2.86 3.14 -10.61
C ASN A 114 2.71 4.54 -11.23
N GLY A 115 3.67 5.44 -10.99
CA GLY A 115 3.73 6.77 -11.61
C GLY A 115 2.95 7.87 -10.88
N VAL A 116 2.31 7.55 -9.76
CA VAL A 116 1.67 8.51 -8.84
C VAL A 116 2.37 8.38 -7.49
N ASN A 117 2.76 9.51 -6.89
CA ASN A 117 3.42 9.56 -5.58
C ASN A 117 2.76 10.61 -4.68
N VAL A 118 2.01 10.18 -3.67
CA VAL A 118 1.40 11.07 -2.66
C VAL A 118 2.30 11.23 -1.44
N LEU A 119 3.34 10.41 -1.31
CA LEU A 119 4.20 10.37 -0.12
C LEU A 119 5.05 11.65 0.03
N GLU A 120 5.26 12.38 -1.05
CA GLU A 120 5.98 13.65 -1.07
C GLU A 120 5.05 14.86 -0.77
N GLU A 121 3.73 14.64 -0.69
CA GLU A 121 2.76 15.73 -0.56
C GLU A 121 2.63 16.24 0.87
N SER A 122 2.50 17.57 1.01
CA SER A 122 2.30 18.19 2.32
C SER A 122 1.00 17.70 2.96
N GLY A 123 1.10 17.26 4.22
CA GLY A 123 -0.03 16.79 5.00
C GLY A 123 -0.25 15.27 4.94
N ILE A 124 0.54 14.52 4.16
CA ILE A 124 0.41 13.05 4.11
C ILE A 124 0.73 12.36 5.44
N VAL A 125 1.59 12.96 6.26
CA VAL A 125 1.85 12.51 7.64
C VAL A 125 0.70 12.98 8.53
N ARG A 126 -0.25 12.08 8.82
CA ARG A 126 -1.49 12.38 9.52
C ARG A 126 -2.15 11.11 10.08
N SER A 127 -2.87 11.28 11.19
CA SER A 127 -3.65 10.19 11.78
C SER A 127 -5.03 10.04 11.16
N ASP A 128 -5.72 11.14 10.86
CA ASP A 128 -7.02 11.10 10.18
C ASP A 128 -6.83 11.11 8.66
N ILE A 129 -7.14 9.98 8.04
CA ILE A 129 -6.97 9.79 6.59
C ILE A 129 -8.30 9.91 5.83
N ARG A 130 -9.43 10.18 6.49
CA ARG A 130 -10.76 10.11 5.85
C ARG A 130 -11.00 11.18 4.80
N SER A 131 -10.33 12.33 4.90
CA SER A 131 -10.48 13.45 3.96
C SER A 131 -9.30 13.53 2.98
N SER A 132 -9.51 14.12 1.81
CA SER A 132 -8.42 14.52 0.92
C SER A 132 -7.49 15.55 1.60
N LEU A 133 -6.22 15.60 1.19
CA LEU A 133 -5.17 16.44 1.78
C LEU A 133 -5.49 17.94 1.68
N ASP A 134 -6.22 18.34 0.65
CA ASP A 134 -6.69 19.70 0.44
C ASP A 134 -7.91 20.08 1.33
N GLY A 135 -8.41 19.12 2.12
CA GLY A 135 -9.59 19.28 2.97
C GLY A 135 -10.91 19.24 2.21
N GLY A 136 -10.91 18.81 0.94
CA GLY A 136 -12.09 18.68 0.09
C GLY A 136 -12.97 17.50 0.47
N THR A 137 -12.97 16.46 -0.36
CA THR A 137 -13.84 15.30 -0.19
C THR A 137 -13.47 14.50 1.05
N THR A 138 -14.48 14.00 1.77
CA THR A 138 -14.31 13.06 2.88
C THR A 138 -15.02 11.77 2.54
N ALA A 139 -14.31 10.65 2.58
CA ALA A 139 -14.86 9.34 2.28
C ALA A 139 -15.94 8.97 3.31
N GLU A 140 -17.11 8.56 2.81
CA GLU A 140 -18.19 8.04 3.63
C GLU A 140 -17.94 6.57 3.99
N GLY A 141 -18.34 6.16 5.19
CA GLY A 141 -18.22 4.77 5.66
C GLY A 141 -18.32 4.65 7.18
N VAL A 142 -18.32 3.41 7.67
CA VAL A 142 -18.30 3.13 9.12
C VAL A 142 -16.95 3.55 9.68
N PRO A 143 -16.88 4.45 10.68
CA PRO A 143 -15.61 4.88 11.25
C PRO A 143 -14.82 3.72 11.86
N LEU A 144 -13.52 3.70 11.59
CA LEU A 144 -12.56 2.73 12.12
C LEU A 144 -11.37 3.48 12.72
N THR A 145 -11.06 3.23 13.99
CA THR A 145 -9.75 3.56 14.57
C THR A 145 -8.87 2.32 14.48
N PHE A 146 -7.81 2.35 13.68
CA PHE A 146 -6.95 1.19 13.45
C PHE A 146 -5.54 1.45 13.95
N THR A 147 -5.00 0.57 14.78
CA THR A 147 -3.64 0.68 15.34
C THR A 147 -2.77 -0.47 14.86
N PHE A 148 -1.62 -0.14 14.28
CA PHE A 148 -0.55 -1.10 14.03
C PHE A 148 0.38 -1.13 15.24
N SER A 149 0.61 -2.31 15.81
CA SER A 149 1.64 -2.53 16.86
C SER A 149 2.88 -3.12 16.19
N VAL A 150 3.86 -2.26 15.89
CA VAL A 150 5.05 -2.59 15.10
C VAL A 150 6.21 -2.97 16.01
N THR A 151 6.75 -4.18 15.79
CA THR A 151 7.87 -4.76 16.53
C THR A 151 9.08 -4.90 15.61
N ASP A 152 10.25 -4.42 16.05
CA ASP A 152 11.54 -4.64 15.41
C ASP A 152 12.11 -6.00 15.87
N ILE A 153 12.00 -7.01 15.01
CA ILE A 153 12.48 -8.36 15.26
C ILE A 153 14.02 -8.39 15.25
N ALA A 154 14.65 -7.74 14.28
CA ALA A 154 16.10 -7.67 14.14
C ALA A 154 16.76 -6.93 15.31
N GLY A 155 16.07 -5.93 15.85
CA GLY A 155 16.46 -5.16 17.04
C GLY A 155 16.25 -5.86 18.38
N GLY A 156 15.70 -7.09 18.39
CA GLY A 156 15.52 -7.91 19.59
C GLY A 156 14.11 -7.85 20.18
N ASP A 157 13.08 -7.90 19.32
CA ASP A 157 11.66 -7.93 19.67
C ASP A 157 11.21 -6.71 20.51
N VAL A 158 11.65 -5.51 20.10
CA VAL A 158 11.33 -4.22 20.76
C VAL A 158 10.35 -3.39 19.94
N PRO A 159 9.63 -2.43 20.54
CA PRO A 159 8.86 -1.44 19.78
C PRO A 159 9.70 -0.76 18.69
N PHE A 160 9.21 -0.75 17.45
CA PHE A 160 9.93 -0.12 16.32
C PHE A 160 9.70 1.40 16.28
N GLU A 161 10.02 2.09 17.38
CA GLU A 161 9.85 3.54 17.52
C GLU A 161 10.56 4.29 16.37
N GLY A 162 9.84 5.24 15.75
CA GLY A 162 10.37 6.08 14.68
C GLY A 162 10.17 5.54 13.26
N ALA A 163 9.84 4.26 13.10
CA ALA A 163 9.43 3.72 11.80
C ALA A 163 8.18 4.45 11.28
N ALA A 164 8.02 4.48 9.96
CA ALA A 164 6.86 5.08 9.33
C ALA A 164 5.98 3.99 8.70
N VAL A 165 4.68 4.03 8.98
CA VAL A 165 3.68 3.16 8.38
C VAL A 165 2.88 3.97 7.38
N TYR A 166 2.95 3.63 6.09
CA TYR A 166 2.07 4.15 5.05
C TYR A 166 0.88 3.23 4.89
N VAL A 167 -0.33 3.78 4.88
CA VAL A 167 -1.59 3.05 4.73
C VAL A 167 -2.35 3.56 3.53
N TRP A 168 -2.94 2.65 2.75
CA TRP A 168 -3.98 2.97 1.77
C TRP A 168 -5.04 1.88 1.66
N HIS A 169 -6.26 2.29 1.31
CA HIS A 169 -7.34 1.35 0.98
C HIS A 169 -8.42 2.02 0.13
N CYS A 170 -9.34 1.20 -0.39
CA CYS A 170 -10.51 1.69 -1.11
C CYS A 170 -11.56 2.31 -0.17
N ASP A 171 -12.42 3.16 -0.71
CA ASP A 171 -13.60 3.67 -0.01
C ASP A 171 -14.68 2.59 0.18
N ALA A 172 -15.82 2.97 0.76
CA ALA A 172 -16.94 2.07 1.00
C ALA A 172 -17.57 1.49 -0.29
N GLN A 173 -17.33 2.11 -1.45
CA GLN A 173 -17.77 1.66 -2.77
C GLN A 173 -16.71 0.82 -3.50
N GLY A 174 -15.54 0.60 -2.90
CA GLY A 174 -14.43 -0.15 -3.50
C GLY A 174 -13.57 0.67 -4.46
N LEU A 175 -13.66 2.00 -4.42
CA LEU A 175 -12.87 2.90 -5.27
C LEU A 175 -11.59 3.35 -4.56
N TYR A 176 -10.48 3.38 -5.29
CA TYR A 176 -9.20 3.88 -4.80
C TYR A 176 -8.99 5.33 -5.25
N SER A 177 -8.83 6.23 -4.28
CA SER A 177 -8.41 7.62 -4.54
C SER A 177 -7.13 7.65 -5.39
N MET A 178 -7.01 8.62 -6.30
CA MET A 178 -5.92 8.74 -7.27
C MET A 178 -5.92 7.74 -8.44
N TYR A 179 -6.83 6.76 -8.48
CA TYR A 179 -6.83 5.71 -9.51
C TYR A 179 -8.19 5.41 -10.13
N SER A 180 -9.23 5.28 -9.30
CA SER A 180 -10.55 4.84 -9.77
C SER A 180 -11.36 5.99 -10.36
N GLU A 181 -12.12 5.68 -11.41
CA GLU A 181 -12.99 6.67 -12.07
C GLU A 181 -13.94 7.35 -11.09
N GLY A 182 -13.93 8.68 -11.09
CA GLY A 182 -14.73 9.53 -10.21
C GLY A 182 -14.02 9.97 -8.93
N VAL A 183 -12.84 9.42 -8.62
CA VAL A 183 -12.03 9.76 -7.44
C VAL A 183 -10.53 9.89 -7.76
N GLU A 184 -10.15 10.04 -9.03
CA GLU A 184 -8.75 10.17 -9.46
C GLU A 184 -8.08 11.47 -8.99
N ASP A 185 -8.87 12.52 -8.73
CA ASP A 185 -8.36 13.79 -8.21
C ASP A 185 -8.35 13.84 -6.66
N GLU A 186 -8.81 12.78 -6.00
CA GLU A 186 -8.92 12.71 -4.54
C GLU A 186 -7.69 12.04 -3.89
N THR A 187 -7.46 12.33 -2.61
CA THR A 187 -6.32 11.82 -1.82
C THR A 187 -6.72 11.25 -0.46
N PHE A 188 -8.02 11.05 -0.24
CA PHE A 188 -8.53 10.40 0.97
C PHE A 188 -8.01 8.96 1.12
N LEU A 189 -8.13 8.42 2.32
CA LEU A 189 -7.82 7.06 2.74
C LEU A 189 -6.37 6.64 2.43
N ARG A 190 -5.49 7.63 2.44
CA ARG A 190 -4.03 7.51 2.34
C ARG A 190 -3.37 8.34 3.43
N GLY A 191 -2.35 7.80 4.09
CA GLY A 191 -1.59 8.54 5.08
C GLY A 191 -0.43 7.78 5.70
N ILE A 192 0.50 8.55 6.26
CA ILE A 192 1.65 8.05 7.00
C ILE A 192 1.47 8.37 8.49
N GLN A 193 1.76 7.40 9.35
CA GLN A 193 1.94 7.61 10.79
C GLN A 193 3.32 7.14 11.21
N VAL A 194 3.88 7.85 12.19
CA VAL A 194 5.13 7.46 12.86
C VAL A 194 4.77 6.54 14.01
N VAL A 195 5.50 5.44 14.12
CA VAL A 195 5.42 4.51 15.24
C VAL A 195 5.97 5.20 16.49
N ASP A 196 5.17 5.24 17.56
CA ASP A 196 5.55 5.88 18.81
C ASP A 196 6.45 4.99 19.71
N ALA A 197 6.79 5.48 20.90
CA ALA A 197 7.62 4.76 21.86
C ALA A 197 7.00 3.47 22.41
N ASN A 198 5.68 3.27 22.24
CA ASN A 198 5.00 2.02 22.60
C ASN A 198 4.96 1.04 21.42
N GLY A 199 5.44 1.45 20.24
CA GLY A 199 5.40 0.65 19.03
C GLY A 199 4.10 0.84 18.27
N GLU A 200 3.34 1.91 18.50
CA GLU A 200 2.00 2.07 17.95
C GLU A 200 1.93 3.16 16.87
N ALA A 201 1.26 2.85 15.77
CA ALA A 201 0.84 3.80 14.74
C ALA A 201 -0.68 3.72 14.55
N THR A 202 -1.41 4.77 14.96
CA THR A 202 -2.88 4.80 14.95
C THR A 202 -3.45 5.71 13.87
N PHE A 203 -4.40 5.17 13.11
CA PHE A 203 -5.15 5.86 12.07
C PHE A 203 -6.63 5.99 12.42
N GLN A 204 -7.23 7.13 12.06
CA GLN A 204 -8.67 7.31 11.98
C GLN A 204 -9.06 7.19 10.50
N THR A 205 -9.84 6.17 10.19
CA THR A 205 -10.25 5.82 8.84
C THR A 205 -11.71 5.31 8.82
N ILE A 206 -12.10 4.62 7.75
CA ILE A 206 -13.35 3.86 7.62
C ILE A 206 -13.06 2.37 7.37
N VAL A 207 -14.02 1.49 7.62
CA VAL A 207 -13.96 0.11 7.10
C VAL A 207 -14.00 0.18 5.56
N PRO A 208 -13.05 -0.45 4.83
CA PRO A 208 -13.06 -0.45 3.37
C PRO A 208 -14.24 -1.22 2.80
N GLY A 209 -14.62 -0.93 1.57
CA GLY A 209 -15.57 -1.74 0.81
C GLY A 209 -14.94 -3.03 0.27
N CYS A 210 -15.77 -3.87 -0.36
CA CYS A 210 -15.32 -5.05 -1.08
C CYS A 210 -15.49 -4.83 -2.57
N TYR A 211 -14.39 -4.76 -3.31
CA TYR A 211 -14.41 -4.75 -4.77
C TYR A 211 -14.28 -6.18 -5.33
N THR A 212 -14.63 -6.38 -6.59
CA THR A 212 -14.70 -7.72 -7.20
C THR A 212 -13.34 -8.41 -7.22
N GLY A 213 -13.33 -9.69 -6.82
CA GLY A 213 -12.17 -10.58 -6.94
C GLY A 213 -11.16 -10.50 -5.79
N ARG A 214 -11.41 -9.69 -4.76
CA ARG A 214 -10.54 -9.58 -3.58
C ARG A 214 -11.35 -9.58 -2.29
N TRP A 215 -10.82 -10.19 -1.23
CA TRP A 215 -11.32 -10.02 0.13
C TRP A 215 -11.12 -8.57 0.58
N THR A 216 -11.89 -8.10 1.56
CA THR A 216 -11.75 -6.74 2.10
C THR A 216 -10.43 -6.57 2.83
N HIS A 217 -9.68 -5.51 2.53
CA HIS A 217 -8.35 -5.29 3.09
C HIS A 217 -7.96 -3.82 3.23
N ILE A 218 -6.96 -3.59 4.10
CA ILE A 218 -6.17 -2.37 4.14
C ILE A 218 -4.75 -2.74 3.73
N HIS A 219 -4.16 -2.01 2.78
CA HIS A 219 -2.74 -2.15 2.48
C HIS A 219 -1.90 -1.32 3.43
N PHE A 220 -0.69 -1.79 3.70
CA PHE A 220 0.32 -0.98 4.35
C PHE A 220 1.73 -1.31 3.89
N GLU A 221 2.60 -0.32 4.02
CA GLU A 221 4.04 -0.43 3.87
C GLU A 221 4.71 0.13 5.12
N VAL A 222 5.80 -0.49 5.53
CA VAL A 222 6.66 0.01 6.60
C VAL A 222 7.96 0.53 5.99
N TYR A 223 8.38 1.70 6.48
CA TYR A 223 9.62 2.38 6.11
C TYR A 223 10.48 2.59 7.37
N PRO A 224 11.82 2.62 7.26
CA PRO A 224 12.72 2.86 8.39
C PRO A 224 12.40 4.14 9.17
N ASP A 225 11.99 5.19 8.45
CA ASP A 225 11.59 6.48 9.01
C ASP A 225 10.75 7.30 8.01
N VAL A 226 10.16 8.41 8.47
CA VAL A 226 9.34 9.30 7.63
C VAL A 226 10.11 9.90 6.46
N ALA A 227 11.41 10.19 6.63
CA ALA A 227 12.21 10.80 5.56
C ALA A 227 12.49 9.83 4.42
N SER A 228 12.52 8.52 4.71
CA SER A 228 12.65 7.45 3.71
C SER A 228 11.32 7.10 3.04
N ALA A 229 10.19 7.40 3.69
CA ALA A 229 8.83 7.21 3.19
C ALA A 229 8.44 8.24 2.11
N THR A 230 9.29 8.38 1.10
CA THR A 230 9.06 9.19 -0.11
C THR A 230 9.39 8.42 -1.39
N ASP A 231 10.06 7.27 -1.25
CA ASP A 231 10.53 6.42 -2.35
C ASP A 231 10.28 4.96 -1.99
N VAL A 232 9.48 4.27 -2.80
CA VAL A 232 9.16 2.84 -2.67
C VAL A 232 10.40 1.95 -2.53
N ALA A 233 11.58 2.38 -3.00
CA ALA A 233 12.82 1.63 -2.84
C ALA A 233 13.26 1.46 -1.38
N ASN A 234 12.72 2.25 -0.45
CA ASN A 234 13.04 2.20 0.98
C ASN A 234 12.05 1.36 1.81
N VAL A 235 11.04 0.75 1.19
CA VAL A 235 10.10 -0.13 1.90
C VAL A 235 10.86 -1.29 2.52
N ILE A 236 10.59 -1.57 3.80
CA ILE A 236 11.17 -2.70 4.55
C ILE A 236 10.15 -3.81 4.85
N ALA A 237 8.85 -3.54 4.67
CA ALA A 237 7.80 -4.57 4.67
C ALA A 237 6.59 -4.07 3.88
N THR A 238 5.98 -4.93 3.06
CA THR A 238 4.69 -4.68 2.40
C THR A 238 3.70 -5.75 2.81
N SER A 239 2.52 -5.37 3.31
CA SER A 239 1.50 -6.38 3.62
C SER A 239 0.08 -5.84 3.56
N GLN A 240 -0.88 -6.67 3.94
CA GLN A 240 -2.29 -6.35 3.91
C GLN A 240 -2.98 -6.84 5.18
N VAL A 241 -3.92 -6.05 5.70
CA VAL A 241 -4.79 -6.41 6.81
C VAL A 241 -6.03 -7.11 6.26
N ALA A 242 -6.34 -8.31 6.74
CA ALA A 242 -7.60 -9.00 6.48
C ALA A 242 -8.66 -8.68 7.55
N PHE A 243 -9.94 -8.80 7.16
CA PHE A 243 -11.08 -8.51 8.02
C PHE A 243 -11.94 -9.76 8.28
N PRO A 244 -12.49 -9.94 9.50
CA PRO A 244 -13.40 -11.06 9.79
C PRO A 244 -14.71 -10.95 9.00
N GLU A 245 -15.15 -12.05 8.39
CA GLU A 245 -16.40 -12.09 7.60
C GLU A 245 -17.62 -11.63 8.40
N GLU A 246 -17.73 -12.02 9.68
CA GLU A 246 -18.85 -11.64 10.53
C GLU A 246 -18.96 -10.12 10.70
N MET A 247 -17.82 -9.42 10.84
CA MET A 247 -17.77 -7.97 10.89
C MET A 247 -18.20 -7.36 9.55
N LEU A 248 -17.68 -7.89 8.44
CA LEU A 248 -18.00 -7.39 7.10
C LEU A 248 -19.49 -7.56 6.75
N ASN A 249 -20.11 -8.68 7.16
CA ASN A 249 -21.54 -8.91 6.95
C ASN A 249 -22.39 -7.81 7.58
N ALA A 250 -22.07 -7.38 8.80
CA ALA A 250 -22.80 -6.28 9.45
C ALA A 250 -22.57 -4.91 8.77
N VAL A 251 -21.35 -4.65 8.29
CA VAL A 251 -21.00 -3.40 7.61
C VAL A 251 -21.66 -3.30 6.24
N TYR A 252 -21.68 -4.40 5.47
CA TYR A 252 -22.16 -4.41 4.08
C TYR A 252 -23.69 -4.47 3.94
N GLU A 253 -24.42 -4.50 5.06
CA GLU A 253 -25.86 -4.23 5.09
C GLU A 253 -26.20 -2.73 4.97
N LEU A 254 -25.23 -1.83 5.17
CA LEU A 254 -25.45 -0.39 5.12
C LEU A 254 -25.44 0.15 3.69
N ASP A 255 -26.28 1.16 3.43
CA ASP A 255 -26.43 1.78 2.11
C ASP A 255 -25.11 2.32 1.53
N ALA A 256 -24.22 2.84 2.39
CA ALA A 256 -22.90 3.36 2.01
C ALA A 256 -21.96 2.31 1.42
N TYR A 257 -22.30 1.01 1.51
CA TYR A 257 -21.49 -0.13 1.05
C TYR A 257 -22.16 -0.92 -0.07
N SER A 258 -23.09 -0.31 -0.81
CA SER A 258 -23.77 -0.92 -1.96
C SER A 258 -22.79 -1.67 -2.88
N GLY A 259 -23.08 -2.93 -3.20
CA GLY A 259 -22.24 -3.80 -4.03
C GLY A 259 -21.24 -4.66 -3.25
N SER A 260 -20.82 -4.23 -2.05
CA SER A 260 -19.81 -4.94 -1.27
C SER A 260 -20.27 -6.32 -0.81
N ALA A 261 -21.53 -6.46 -0.37
CA ALA A 261 -22.08 -7.77 0.03
C ALA A 261 -22.08 -8.78 -1.14
N GLN A 262 -22.39 -8.31 -2.35
CA GLN A 262 -22.38 -9.15 -3.55
C GLN A 262 -20.95 -9.57 -3.91
N ASN A 263 -19.99 -8.64 -3.85
CA ASN A 263 -18.58 -8.94 -4.12
C ASN A 263 -17.99 -9.90 -3.07
N LEU A 264 -18.32 -9.72 -1.79
CA LEU A 264 -17.91 -10.62 -0.71
C LEU A 264 -18.45 -12.03 -0.92
N ALA A 265 -19.72 -12.16 -1.32
CA ALA A 265 -20.31 -13.45 -1.66
C ALA A 265 -19.68 -14.10 -2.91
N GLN A 266 -19.21 -13.30 -3.87
CA GLN A 266 -18.54 -13.81 -5.08
C GLN A 266 -17.14 -14.36 -4.78
N ILE A 267 -16.35 -13.68 -3.95
CA ILE A 267 -15.05 -14.22 -3.50
C ILE A 267 -15.26 -15.40 -2.54
N GLY A 268 -16.30 -15.35 -1.69
CA GLY A 268 -16.82 -16.46 -0.90
C GLY A 268 -15.98 -16.82 0.33
N SER A 269 -14.66 -16.80 0.26
CA SER A 269 -13.78 -17.00 1.42
C SER A 269 -12.37 -16.46 1.17
N LEU A 270 -11.61 -16.26 2.25
CA LEU A 270 -10.18 -15.93 2.20
C LEU A 270 -9.35 -16.94 1.37
N ALA A 271 -9.73 -18.21 1.36
CA ALA A 271 -9.04 -19.25 0.60
C ALA A 271 -9.12 -19.06 -0.94
N ASN A 272 -10.04 -18.21 -1.41
CA ASN A 272 -10.17 -17.86 -2.82
C ASN A 272 -9.50 -16.53 -3.18
N ASP A 273 -9.02 -15.77 -2.18
CA ASP A 273 -8.29 -14.52 -2.40
C ASP A 273 -6.82 -14.82 -2.73
N ASN A 274 -6.29 -14.20 -3.78
CA ASN A 274 -4.94 -14.50 -4.27
C ASN A 274 -3.81 -13.98 -3.36
N VAL A 275 -4.12 -13.23 -2.31
CA VAL A 275 -3.20 -12.75 -1.28
C VAL A 275 -3.37 -13.61 -0.02
N PHE A 276 -4.60 -13.81 0.44
CA PHE A 276 -4.84 -14.50 1.73
C PHE A 276 -5.03 -16.03 1.64
N SER A 277 -4.91 -16.63 0.45
CA SER A 277 -5.14 -18.07 0.27
C SER A 277 -4.12 -18.98 0.94
N ASP A 278 -2.95 -18.46 1.32
CA ASP A 278 -1.87 -19.20 1.98
C ASP A 278 -1.84 -19.02 3.51
N GLY A 279 -2.62 -18.09 4.06
CA GLY A 279 -2.76 -17.88 5.50
C GLY A 279 -3.26 -16.48 5.83
N THR A 280 -3.72 -16.28 7.07
CA THR A 280 -4.05 -14.93 7.59
C THR A 280 -3.67 -14.76 9.06
N GLU A 281 -2.93 -15.71 9.64
CA GLU A 281 -2.64 -15.79 11.06
C GLU A 281 -1.95 -14.53 11.60
N LEU A 282 -1.14 -13.88 10.75
CA LEU A 282 -0.40 -12.66 11.06
C LEU A 282 -0.99 -11.39 10.40
N GLN A 283 -2.08 -11.53 9.64
CA GLN A 283 -2.69 -10.45 8.84
C GLN A 283 -4.15 -10.17 9.23
N MET A 284 -4.80 -11.08 9.96
CA MET A 284 -6.17 -10.90 10.44
C MET A 284 -6.20 -9.84 11.54
N GLY A 285 -6.84 -8.70 11.24
CA GLY A 285 -7.06 -7.67 12.24
C GLY A 285 -7.96 -8.17 13.37
N THR A 286 -7.70 -7.71 14.59
CA THR A 286 -8.60 -7.91 15.73
C THR A 286 -9.48 -6.68 15.87
N PHE A 287 -10.80 -6.85 15.86
CA PHE A 287 -11.75 -5.75 15.87
C PHE A 287 -12.75 -5.84 17.02
N SER A 288 -13.16 -4.69 17.53
CA SER A 288 -14.26 -4.54 18.49
C SER A 288 -15.10 -3.31 18.14
N GLY A 289 -16.33 -3.24 18.64
CA GLY A 289 -17.27 -2.16 18.32
C GLY A 289 -18.36 -2.61 17.35
N ASP A 290 -19.01 -1.63 16.73
CA ASP A 290 -20.18 -1.85 15.88
C ASP A 290 -20.36 -0.72 14.85
N THR A 291 -21.29 -0.93 13.93
CA THR A 291 -21.64 -0.01 12.84
C THR A 291 -22.33 1.28 13.31
N SER A 292 -22.85 1.32 14.53
CA SER A 292 -23.61 2.48 15.06
C SER A 292 -22.72 3.54 15.68
N SER A 293 -21.50 3.16 16.07
CA SER A 293 -20.57 4.02 16.81
C SER A 293 -19.23 4.15 16.08
N ARG A 294 -18.41 3.11 16.13
CA ARG A 294 -17.16 2.91 15.38
C ARG A 294 -16.68 1.49 15.63
N TYR A 295 -15.79 1.02 14.76
CA TYR A 295 -14.88 -0.07 15.08
C TYR A 295 -13.55 0.46 15.63
N VAL A 296 -12.94 -0.32 16.53
CA VAL A 296 -11.54 -0.19 16.93
C VAL A 296 -10.85 -1.48 16.52
N GLY A 297 -9.79 -1.36 15.72
CA GLY A 297 -9.04 -2.48 15.16
C GLY A 297 -7.56 -2.41 15.53
N THR A 298 -6.92 -3.57 15.65
CA THR A 298 -5.47 -3.67 15.85
C THR A 298 -4.86 -4.78 15.00
N LEU A 299 -3.61 -4.61 14.57
CA LEU A 299 -2.78 -5.67 14.01
C LEU A 299 -1.37 -5.60 14.59
N ALA A 300 -0.85 -6.72 15.08
CA ALA A 300 0.55 -6.83 15.47
C ALA A 300 1.41 -7.13 14.24
N VAL A 301 2.44 -6.33 14.00
CA VAL A 301 3.29 -6.38 12.81
C VAL A 301 4.74 -6.57 13.25
N GLY A 302 5.30 -7.74 12.96
CA GLY A 302 6.71 -7.99 13.18
C GLY A 302 7.51 -7.66 11.93
N VAL A 303 8.53 -6.82 12.03
CA VAL A 303 9.39 -6.43 10.91
C VAL A 303 10.80 -6.91 11.20
N ASP A 304 11.36 -7.72 10.31
CA ASP A 304 12.76 -8.15 10.36
C ASP A 304 13.55 -7.39 9.28
N THR A 305 14.36 -6.40 9.69
CA THR A 305 15.16 -5.62 8.74
C THR A 305 16.34 -6.38 8.13
N ASP A 306 16.66 -7.58 8.63
CA ASP A 306 17.64 -8.47 8.02
C ASP A 306 17.03 -9.30 6.88
N THR A 307 15.70 -9.39 6.78
CA THR A 307 14.99 -9.94 5.62
C THR A 307 14.98 -8.92 4.49
N ALA A 308 15.33 -9.36 3.28
CA ALA A 308 15.22 -8.50 2.11
C ALA A 308 13.73 -8.28 1.78
N PRO A 309 13.27 -7.03 1.63
CA PRO A 309 11.87 -6.75 1.37
C PRO A 309 11.41 -7.40 0.07
N GLY A 310 10.16 -7.84 0.05
CA GLY A 310 9.51 -8.35 -1.16
C GLY A 310 9.59 -7.32 -2.29
N VAL A 311 9.90 -7.75 -3.52
CA VAL A 311 9.89 -6.82 -4.65
C VAL A 311 8.46 -6.34 -4.90
N SER A 312 8.19 -5.08 -4.54
CA SER A 312 7.06 -4.30 -5.05
C SER A 312 6.92 -4.57 -6.55
N ALA A 313 5.70 -4.79 -7.02
CA ALA A 313 5.39 -5.14 -8.41
C ALA A 313 5.70 -3.95 -9.34
N GLY A 314 6.99 -3.67 -9.53
CA GLY A 314 7.51 -2.46 -10.16
C GLY A 314 9.04 -2.46 -10.27
N ALA A 315 9.76 -3.17 -9.39
CA ALA A 315 11.22 -3.28 -9.45
C ALA A 315 11.69 -4.40 -10.40
N GLY A 316 11.51 -4.21 -11.71
CA GLY A 316 12.11 -5.05 -12.75
C GLY A 316 13.62 -4.90 -12.84
N GLY A 317 14.34 -5.44 -11.85
CA GLY A 317 15.80 -5.53 -11.82
C GLY A 317 16.33 -6.45 -12.92
N ALA A 318 17.34 -5.96 -13.64
CA ALA A 318 18.04 -6.64 -14.72
C ALA A 318 18.71 -7.94 -14.26
N GLY A 319 18.05 -9.09 -14.50
CA GLY A 319 18.63 -10.42 -14.37
C GLY A 319 19.27 -10.88 -15.67
N GLY A 320 20.61 -10.92 -15.71
CA GLY A 320 21.40 -11.32 -16.87
C GLY A 320 21.12 -12.75 -17.34
N GLY A 321 20.46 -12.87 -18.50
CA GLY A 321 20.39 -14.08 -19.29
C GLY A 321 21.29 -13.94 -20.52
N GLN A 322 22.47 -14.52 -20.48
CA GLN A 322 23.35 -14.62 -21.64
C GLN A 322 22.64 -15.40 -22.76
N PRO A 323 22.49 -14.84 -23.99
CA PRO A 323 21.83 -15.56 -25.06
C PRO A 323 22.73 -16.71 -25.56
N PRO A 324 22.16 -17.86 -25.92
CA PRO A 324 22.91 -18.96 -26.49
C PRO A 324 23.43 -18.57 -27.88
N SER A 325 24.74 -18.73 -28.06
CA SER A 325 25.44 -18.69 -29.33
C SER A 325 24.82 -19.72 -30.30
N GLY A 326 24.19 -19.29 -31.39
CA GLY A 326 23.59 -20.23 -32.32
C GLY A 326 23.19 -19.65 -33.68
N GLY A 327 24.06 -19.86 -34.67
CA GLY A 327 23.64 -20.11 -36.06
C GLY A 327 23.40 -18.90 -36.95
N GLY A 328 24.45 -18.39 -37.59
CA GLY A 328 24.31 -17.50 -38.74
C GLY A 328 23.66 -18.21 -39.93
N PRO A 329 22.69 -17.60 -40.64
CA PRO A 329 22.16 -18.15 -41.88
C PRO A 329 23.13 -17.90 -43.03
N GLY A 330 23.60 -19.00 -43.62
CA GLY A 330 24.42 -19.03 -44.81
C GLY A 330 23.74 -18.38 -46.01
N ASN A 331 24.52 -17.53 -46.67
CA ASN A 331 24.25 -16.91 -47.94
C ASN A 331 23.98 -17.97 -49.03
N ARG A 332 22.82 -17.92 -49.69
CA ARG A 332 22.61 -18.57 -51.00
C ARG A 332 22.20 -17.51 -52.03
N SER A 333 23.14 -17.28 -52.94
CA SER A 333 22.92 -16.58 -54.22
C SER A 333 22.18 -17.50 -55.20
N PRO A 334 21.39 -16.97 -56.15
CA PRO A 334 20.60 -17.78 -57.10
C PRO A 334 21.39 -18.11 -58.37
N GLY A 335 21.14 -19.29 -58.96
CA GLY A 335 21.68 -19.62 -60.28
C GLY A 335 21.42 -21.04 -60.75
N ASN A 336 20.51 -21.13 -61.73
CA ASN A 336 20.23 -22.20 -62.71
C ASN A 336 19.56 -23.50 -62.23
#